data_AF-A0A1F6E882-F1
#
_entry.id   AF-A0A1F6E882-F1
#
_cell.length_a   1.000
_cell.length_b   1.000
_cell.length_c   1.000
_cell.angle_alpha   90.00
_cell.angle_beta   90.00
_cell.angle_gamma   90.00
#
_symmetry.space_group_name_H-M   'P 1'
#
loop_
_entity.id
_entity.type
_entity.pdbx_description
1 polymer ?
#
loop_
_entity_poly.entity_id
_entity_poly.type
_entity_poly.pdbx_seq_one_letter_code
_entity_poly.pdbx_strand_id
1 'polypeptide(L)' 'MGPEDQHSKIIEHLDVLNKQVARQNSIGRMFFVGIVYGIGFFVGSAIIATIALGILGPWFAQIPWIRNAFEVGAALLPK' A
#
# COMPACT_ATOMS: atom_id res chain seq x y z
N MET A 1 -21.84 43.71 11.89
CA MET A 1 -21.18 42.45 12.29
C MET A 1 -19.81 42.82 12.78
N GLY A 2 -19.64 42.83 14.10
CA GLY A 2 -18.40 43.29 14.73
C GLY A 2 -17.31 42.22 14.67
N PRO A 3 -16.03 42.60 14.81
CA PRO A 3 -14.91 41.65 14.85
C PRO A 3 -15.06 40.55 15.92
N GLU A 4 -15.82 40.81 16.99
CA GLU A 4 -16.12 39.87 18.07
C GLU A 4 -17.03 38.70 17.63
N ASP A 5 -17.94 38.92 16.68
CA ASP A 5 -18.82 37.88 16.12
C ASP A 5 -18.02 36.90 15.24
N GLN A 6 -17.00 37.39 14.54
CA GLN A 6 -16.12 36.55 13.72
C GLN A 6 -15.22 35.68 14.58
N HIS A 7 -14.68 36.24 15.66
CA HIS A 7 -13.82 35.50 16.59
C HIS A 7 -14.56 34.34 17.27
N SER A 8 -15.81 34.57 17.69
CA SER A 8 -16.64 33.52 18.31
C SER A 8 -16.98 32.39 17.33
N LYS A 9 -17.30 32.70 16.06
CA LYS A 9 -17.55 31.69 15.03
C LYS A 9 -16.30 30.87 14.70
N ILE A 10 -15.12 31.49 14.70
CA ILE A 10 -13.85 30.78 14.47
C ILE A 10 -13.60 29.77 15.59
N ILE A 11 -13.83 30.15 16.85
CA ILE A 11 -13.69 29.24 18.00
C ILE A 11 -14.69 28.08 17.91
N GLU A 12 -15.94 28.35 17.52
CA GLU A 12 -16.96 27.31 17.34
C GLU A 12 -16.57 26.31 16.25
N HIS A 13 -16.08 26.79 15.10
CA HIS A 13 -15.58 25.92 14.04
C HIS A 13 -14.37 25.08 14.45
N LEU A 14 -13.46 25.65 15.24
CA LEU A 14 -12.31 24.92 15.79
C LEU A 14 -12.73 23.82 16.77
N ASP A 15 -13.73 24.06 17.62
CA ASP A 15 -14.21 23.04 18.56
C ASP A 15 -14.92 21.87 17.84
N VAL A 16 -15.72 22.18 16.82
CA VAL A 16 -16.36 21.17 15.95
C VAL A 16 -15.30 20.34 15.23
N LEU A 17 -14.28 20.99 14.67
CA LEU A 17 -13.18 20.30 13.98
C LEU A 17 -12.41 19.39 14.93
N ASN A 18 -12.10 19.87 16.14
CA ASN A 18 -11.37 19.10 17.15
C ASN A 18 -12.16 17.85 17.58
N LYS A 19 -13.48 17.98 17.80
CA LYS A 19 -14.36 16.84 18.09
C LYS A 19 -14.46 15.84 16.95
N GLN A 20 -14.46 16.31 15.70
CA GLN A 20 -14.49 15.43 14.52
C GLN A 20 -13.16 14.69 14.33
N VAL A 21 -12.04 15.39 14.50
CA VAL A 21 -10.69 14.81 14.45
C VAL A 21 -10.52 13.76 15.55
N ALA A 22 -10.96 14.05 16.78
CA ALA A 22 -10.92 13.09 17.88
C ALA A 22 -11.76 11.82 17.60
N ARG A 23 -12.92 11.94 16.94
CA ARG A 23 -13.72 10.77 16.52
C ARG A 23 -13.11 10.01 15.34
N GLN A 24 -12.49 10.72 14.40
CA GLN A 24 -11.87 10.10 13.22
C GLN A 24 -10.53 9.43 13.55
N ASN A 25 -9.80 9.93 14.55
CA ASN A 25 -8.57 9.35 15.06
C ASN A 25 -8.84 8.13 15.97
N SER A 26 -9.75 7.25 15.54
CA SER A 26 -9.95 5.97 16.20
C SER A 26 -8.87 5.01 15.72
N ILE A 27 -7.96 4.67 16.64
CA ILE A 27 -6.89 3.69 16.44
C ILE A 27 -7.44 2.39 15.82
N GLY A 28 -8.64 1.96 16.23
CA GLY A 28 -9.30 0.77 15.67
C GLY A 28 -9.63 0.89 14.17
N ARG A 29 -10.10 2.05 13.71
CA ARG A 29 -10.36 2.30 12.28
C ARG A 29 -9.05 2.37 11.49
N MET A 30 -8.04 3.04 12.05
CA MET A 30 -6.72 3.11 11.42
C MET A 30 -6.09 1.72 11.25
N PHE A 31 -6.23 0.86 12.27
CA PHE A 31 -5.76 -0.53 12.23
C PHE A 31 -6.52 -1.37 11.19
N PHE A 32 -7.86 -1.27 11.16
CA PHE A 32 -8.67 -1.99 10.19
C PHE A 32 -8.36 -1.58 8.74
N VAL A 33 -8.25 -0.27 8.49
CA VAL A 33 -7.84 0.27 7.19
C VAL A 33 -6.45 -0.25 6.82
N GLY A 34 -5.51 -0.26 7.77
CA GLY A 34 -4.17 -0.82 7.57
C GLY A 34 -4.18 -2.30 7.17
N ILE A 35 -5.00 -3.13 7.83
CA ILE A 35 -5.14 -4.56 7.48
C ILE A 35 -5.72 -4.73 6.08
N VAL A 36 -6.82 -4.04 5.76
CA VAL A 36 -7.48 -4.15 4.45
C VAL A 36 -6.54 -3.72 3.32
N TYR A 37 -5.84 -2.61 3.49
CA TYR A 37 -4.83 -2.16 2.52
C TYR A 37 -3.63 -3.11 2.45
N GLY A 38 -3.18 -3.67 3.57
CA GLY A 38 -2.09 -4.64 3.59
C GLY A 38 -2.42 -5.93 2.84
N ILE A 39 -3.61 -6.50 3.05
CA ILE A 39 -4.08 -7.68 2.33
C ILE A 39 -4.25 -7.35 0.84
N GLY A 40 -4.89 -6.21 0.52
CA GLY A 40 -5.06 -5.77 -0.87
C GLY A 40 -3.71 -5.59 -1.59
N PHE A 41 -2.71 -5.02 -0.91
CA PHE A 41 -1.36 -4.87 -1.45
C PHE A 41 -0.68 -6.22 -1.69
N PHE A 42 -0.78 -7.16 -0.75
CA PHE A 42 -0.19 -8.48 -0.89
C PHE A 42 -0.80 -9.25 -2.08
N VAL A 43 -2.13 -9.30 -2.17
CA VAL A 43 -2.83 -9.97 -3.26
C VAL A 43 -2.57 -9.27 -4.60
N GLY A 44 -2.66 -7.94 -4.63
CA GLY A 44 -2.41 -7.14 -5.83
C GLY A 44 -0.97 -7.30 -6.35
N SER A 45 0.02 -7.27 -5.45
CA SER A 45 1.43 -7.46 -5.82
C SER A 45 1.72 -8.86 -6.33
N ALA A 46 1.11 -9.91 -5.75
CA ALA A 46 1.24 -11.28 -6.24
C ALA A 46 0.68 -11.44 -7.66
N ILE A 47 -0.47 -10.83 -7.95
CA ILE A 47 -1.07 -10.82 -9.29
C ILE A 47 -0.16 -10.07 -10.27
N ILE A 48 0.28 -8.85 -9.92
CA ILE A 48 1.17 -8.05 -10.77
C ILE A 48 2.49 -8.78 -11.03
N ALA A 49 3.08 -9.39 -10.01
CA ALA A 49 4.33 -10.16 -10.15
C ALA A 49 4.14 -11.36 -11.08
N THR A 50 3.03 -12.10 -10.95
CA THR A 50 2.70 -13.23 -11.83
C THR A 50 2.54 -12.79 -13.28
N ILE A 51 1.84 -11.68 -13.51
CA ILE A 51 1.67 -11.10 -14.85
C ILE A 51 3.02 -10.61 -15.40
N ALA A 52 3.80 -9.90 -14.58
CA ALA A 52 5.11 -9.39 -14.97
C ALA A 52 6.06 -10.54 -15.35
N LEU A 53 6.13 -11.61 -14.55
CA LEU A 53 6.96 -12.77 -14.86
C LEU A 53 6.43 -13.57 -16.05
N GLY A 54 5.11 -13.66 -16.23
CA GLY A 54 4.51 -14.34 -17.38
C GLY A 54 4.76 -13.61 -18.70
N ILE A 55 4.63 -12.28 -18.73
CA ILE A 55 4.77 -11.48 -19.94
C ILE A 55 6.23 -11.11 -20.21
N LEU A 56 6.96 -10.67 -19.18
CA LEU A 56 8.36 -10.24 -19.30
C LEU A 56 9.34 -11.38 -19.03
N GLY A 57 8.87 -12.61 -18.82
CA GLY A 57 9.71 -13.80 -18.68
C GLY A 57 10.81 -13.93 -19.74
N PRO A 58 10.51 -13.72 -21.06
CA PRO A 58 11.54 -13.76 -22.10
C PRO A 58 12.62 -12.69 -21.95
N TRP A 59 12.28 -11.52 -21.40
CA TRP A 59 13.23 -10.44 -21.13
C TRP A 59 14.06 -10.73 -19.87
N PHE A 60 13.44 -11.23 -18.80
CA PHE A 60 14.15 -11.61 -17.58
C PHE A 60 15.10 -12.80 -17.82
N ALA A 61 14.76 -13.73 -18.71
CA ALA A 61 15.60 -14.86 -19.09
C ALA A 61 16.90 -14.45 -19.82
N GLN A 62 16.96 -13.22 -20.39
CA GLN A 62 18.18 -12.70 -21.00
C GLN A 62 19.16 -12.13 -19.97
N ILE A 63 18.73 -11.90 -18.73
CA ILE A 63 19.61 -11.34 -17.70
C ILE A 63 20.61 -12.44 -17.26
N PRO A 64 21.93 -12.23 -17.40
CA PRO A 64 22.93 -13.29 -17.28
C PRO A 64 22.86 -14.09 -15.97
N TRP A 65 22.61 -13.44 -14.83
CA TRP A 65 22.51 -14.11 -13.53
C TRP A 65 21.28 -15.03 -13.40
N ILE A 66 20.14 -14.68 -14.01
CA ILE A 66 18.92 -15.50 -13.98
C ILE A 66 19.14 -16.75 -14.82
N ARG A 67 19.72 -16.59 -16.00
CA ARG A 67 20.04 -17.70 -16.89
C ARG A 67 21.02 -18.68 -16.25
N ASN A 68 22.09 -18.17 -15.63
CA ASN A 68 23.11 -19.00 -14.99
C ASN A 68 22.52 -19.77 -13.79
N ALA A 69 21.66 -19.14 -12.98
CA ALA A 69 20.95 -19.82 -11.90
C ALA A 69 20.01 -20.93 -12.41
N PHE A 70 19.34 -20.71 -13.55
CA PHE A 70 18.47 -21.71 -14.18
C PHE A 70 19.26 -22.91 -14.74
N GLU A 71 20.37 -22.65 -15.43
CA GLU A 71 21.23 -23.69 -16.01
C GLU A 71 21.89 -24.55 -14.92
N VAL A 72 22.35 -23.93 -13.83
CA VAL A 72 22.89 -24.65 -12.66
C VAL A 72 21.81 -25.48 -11.98
N GLY A 73 20.60 -24.93 -11.78
CA GLY A 73 19.48 -25.67 -11.21
C GLY A 73 19.06 -26.89 -12.07
N ALA A 74 19.03 -26.73 -13.39
CA ALA A 74 18.75 -27.82 -14.32
C ALA A 74 19.84 -28.90 -14.32
N ALA A 75 21.11 -28.51 -14.17
CA ALA A 75 22.22 -29.46 -14.08
C ALA A 75 22.21 -30.28 -12.78
N LEU A 76 21.55 -29.79 -11.73
CA LEU A 76 21.42 -30.46 -10.43
C LEU A 76 20.22 -31.41 -10.33
N LEU A 77 19.33 -31.43 -11.32
CA LEU A 77 18.21 -32.37 -11.35
C LEU A 77 18.71 -33.75 -11.87
N PRO A 78 18.58 -34.83 -11.07
CA PRO A 78 18.87 -36.17 -11.56
C PRO A 78 17.87 -36.54 -12.67
N LYS A 79 18.38 -37.18 -13.72
CA LYS A 79 17.62 -37.65 -14.89
C LYS A 79 16.45 -38.56 -14.51
#